data_AF-A0A0L0CSM4-F1
#
_entry.id   AF-A0A0L0CSM4-F1
#
_cell.length_a   1.000
_cell.length_b   1.000
_cell.length_c   1.000
_cell.angle_alpha   90.00
_cell.angle_beta   90.00
_cell.angle_gamma   90.00
#
_symmetry.space_group_name_H-M   'P 1'
#
loop_
_entity.id
_entity.type
_entity.pdbx_description
1 polymer ?
#
loop_
_entity_poly.entity_id
_entity_poly.type
_entity_poly.pdbx_seq_one_letter_code
_entity_poly.pdbx_strand_id
1 'polypeptide(L)'
;MAYCKLKDEEKKIKGKQKFALDIYANSLLNIPKVLLENSGLDIHQTLFNVIDKYNEDRSEPLGLDLDTGEPIIAHLKGIYDNYCVKKEILSIATAISQQILLVDEIIRAGKSMGEEK
;
A
#
# COMPACT_ATOMS: atom_id res chain seq x y z
N MET A 1 12.13 0.61 -3.35
CA MET A 1 10.70 0.70 -3.02
C MET A 1 9.98 -0.61 -3.34
N ALA A 2 9.08 -1.10 -2.46
CA ALA A 2 8.37 -2.37 -2.67
C ALA A 2 7.41 -2.33 -3.88
N TYR A 3 6.71 -1.21 -4.07
CA TYR A 3 5.85 -0.94 -5.21
C TYR A 3 6.56 -1.17 -6.56
N CYS A 4 7.71 -0.52 -6.78
CA CYS A 4 8.45 -0.65 -8.04
C CYS A 4 8.94 -2.09 -8.29
N LYS A 5 9.34 -2.81 -7.24
CA LYS A 5 9.72 -4.23 -7.36
C LYS A 5 8.54 -5.09 -7.81
N LEU A 6 7.35 -4.89 -7.23
CA LEU A 6 6.15 -5.60 -7.64
C LEU A 6 5.74 -5.26 -9.08
N LYS A 7 5.91 -4.01 -9.50
CA LYS A 7 5.69 -3.57 -10.89
C LYS A 7 6.62 -4.22 -11.90
N ASP A 8 7.85 -4.53 -11.50
CA ASP A 8 8.77 -5.26 -12.37
C ASP A 8 8.46 -6.76 -12.43
N GLU A 9 7.99 -7.36 -11.33
CA GLU A 9 7.47 -8.73 -11.32
C GLU A 9 6.17 -8.86 -12.12
N GLU A 10 5.29 -7.85 -12.07
CA GLU A 10 4.06 -7.77 -12.86
C GLU A 10 4.33 -7.95 -14.37
N LYS A 11 5.43 -7.39 -14.88
CA LYS A 11 5.84 -7.51 -16.29
C LYS A 11 6.21 -8.94 -16.69
N LYS A 12 6.64 -9.77 -15.74
CA LYS A 12 7.05 -11.17 -15.99
C LYS A 12 5.88 -12.13 -16.00
N ILE A 13 4.78 -11.78 -15.33
CA ILE A 13 3.60 -12.64 -15.14
C ILE A 13 2.59 -12.40 -16.27
N LYS A 14 1.93 -13.47 -16.71
CA LYS A 14 0.90 -13.44 -17.77
C LYS A 14 -0.48 -13.82 -17.21
N GLY A 15 -1.53 -13.32 -17.87
CA GLY A 15 -2.92 -13.67 -17.56
C GLY A 15 -3.50 -12.91 -16.36
N LYS A 16 -4.56 -13.47 -15.74
CA LYS A 16 -5.36 -12.82 -14.69
C LYS A 16 -4.56 -12.42 -13.45
N GLN A 17 -3.48 -13.15 -13.15
CA GLN A 17 -2.59 -12.86 -12.02
C GLN A 17 -1.89 -11.51 -12.13
N LYS A 18 -1.68 -11.01 -13.36
CA LYS A 18 -1.11 -9.68 -13.60
C LYS A 18 -1.94 -8.59 -12.93
N PHE A 19 -3.26 -8.69 -13.05
CA PHE A 19 -4.20 -7.72 -12.47
C PHE A 19 -4.19 -7.76 -10.94
N ALA A 20 -4.09 -8.96 -10.36
CA ALA A 20 -3.96 -9.11 -8.91
C ALA A 20 -2.67 -8.47 -8.37
N LEU A 21 -1.54 -8.64 -9.07
CA LEU A 21 -0.28 -7.97 -8.71
C LEU A 21 -0.36 -6.45 -8.84
N ASP A 22 -0.98 -5.94 -9.90
CA ASP A 22 -1.17 -4.50 -10.10
C ASP A 22 -1.99 -3.89 -8.95
N ILE A 23 -3.14 -4.49 -8.61
CA ILE A 23 -3.96 -4.05 -7.49
C ILE A 23 -3.19 -4.11 -6.17
N TYR A 24 -2.46 -5.21 -5.92
CA TYR A 24 -1.69 -5.35 -4.70
C TYR A 24 -0.54 -4.34 -4.61
N ALA A 25 0.14 -4.04 -5.73
CA ALA A 25 1.15 -2.98 -5.77
C ALA A 25 0.53 -1.62 -5.47
N ASN A 26 -0.61 -1.30 -6.08
CA ASN A 26 -1.31 -0.04 -5.88
C ASN A 26 -1.87 0.11 -4.46
N SER A 27 -2.27 -0.97 -3.79
CA SER A 27 -2.77 -0.92 -2.42
C SER A 27 -1.67 -0.55 -1.42
N LEU A 28 -0.41 -0.94 -1.67
CA LEU A 28 0.72 -0.52 -0.83
C LEU A 28 0.95 0.99 -0.86
N LEU A 29 0.57 1.66 -1.95
CA LEU A 29 0.64 3.12 -2.04
C LEU A 29 -0.38 3.83 -1.14
N ASN A 30 -1.37 3.14 -0.57
CA ASN A 30 -2.31 3.77 0.35
C ASN A 30 -1.62 4.24 1.64
N ILE A 31 -0.58 3.55 2.11
CA ILE A 31 0.17 3.97 3.30
C ILE A 31 0.78 5.38 3.10
N PRO A 32 1.62 5.63 2.07
CA PRO A 32 2.15 6.97 1.85
C PRO A 32 1.07 7.99 1.45
N LYS A 33 0.01 7.59 0.73
CA LYS A 33 -1.10 8.51 0.41
C LYS A 33 -1.76 9.07 1.67
N VAL A 34 -2.06 8.21 2.65
CA VAL A 34 -2.66 8.64 3.93
C VAL A 34 -1.70 9.54 4.71
N LEU A 35 -0.39 9.27 4.69
CA LEU A 35 0.59 10.16 5.33
C LEU A 35 0.63 11.55 4.67
N LEU A 36 0.60 11.61 3.33
CA LEU A 36 0.59 12.87 2.58
C LEU A 36 -0.71 13.66 2.80
N GLU A 37 -1.85 12.96 2.78
CA GLU A 37 -3.16 13.55 3.07
C GLU A 37 -3.19 14.18 4.47
N ASN A 38 -2.71 13.44 5.48
CA ASN A 38 -2.62 13.94 6.86
C ASN A 38 -1.62 15.11 7.01
N SER A 39 -0.65 15.22 6.10
CA SER A 39 0.34 16.30 6.08
C SER A 39 -0.11 17.52 5.26
N GLY A 40 -1.28 17.44 4.60
CA GLY A 40 -1.80 18.53 3.75
C GLY A 40 -1.02 18.74 2.45
N LEU A 41 -0.24 17.76 2.01
CA LEU A 41 0.55 17.82 0.77
C LEU A 41 -0.26 17.31 -0.43
N ASP A 42 0.13 17.71 -1.65
CA ASP A 42 -0.45 17.14 -2.87
C ASP A 42 -0.01 15.67 -3.02
N ILE A 43 -0.97 14.78 -2.77
CA ILE A 43 -0.78 13.34 -2.77
C ILE A 43 -0.19 12.85 -4.09
N HIS A 44 -0.69 13.35 -5.23
CA HIS A 44 -0.30 12.84 -6.54
C HIS A 44 1.07 13.37 -6.93
N GLN A 45 1.27 14.68 -6.82
CA GLN A 45 2.51 15.32 -7.25
C GLN A 45 3.71 14.78 -6.46
N THR A 46 3.60 14.75 -5.12
CA THR A 46 4.69 14.29 -4.25
C THR A 46 4.97 12.80 -4.44
N LEU A 47 3.93 11.96 -4.56
CA LEU A 47 4.12 10.52 -4.73
C LEU A 47 4.78 10.17 -6.07
N PHE A 48 4.35 10.80 -7.17
CA PHE A 48 4.98 10.59 -8.48
C PHE A 48 6.43 11.05 -8.49
N ASN A 49 6.74 12.21 -7.89
CA ASN A 49 8.11 12.70 -7.75
C ASN A 49 9.04 11.67 -7.07
N VAL A 50 8.58 11.04 -5.97
CA VAL A 50 9.36 9.97 -5.29
C VAL A 50 9.53 8.74 -6.17
N ILE A 51 8.47 8.31 -6.87
CA ILE A 51 8.51 7.14 -7.74
C ILE A 51 9.46 7.37 -8.92
N ASP A 52 9.44 8.55 -9.52
CA ASP A 52 10.27 8.92 -10.65
C ASP A 52 11.74 9.00 -10.23
N LYS A 53 12.07 9.71 -9.14
CA LYS A 53 13.45 9.72 -8.61
C LYS A 53 13.95 8.32 -8.26
N TYR A 54 13.09 7.45 -7.72
CA TYR A 54 13.47 6.06 -7.45
C TYR A 54 13.69 5.23 -8.71
N ASN A 55 13.00 5.55 -9.81
CA ASN A 55 13.20 4.87 -11.09
C ASN A 55 14.47 5.33 -11.81
N GLU A 56 14.87 6.59 -11.62
CA GLU A 56 16.15 7.13 -12.08
C GLU A 56 17.33 6.52 -11.32
N ASP A 57 17.26 6.48 -9.99
CA ASP A 57 18.27 5.86 -9.14
C ASP A 57 17.67 4.85 -8.17
N ARG A 58 18.00 3.57 -8.41
CA ARG A 58 17.54 2.43 -7.61
C ARG A 58 18.56 1.97 -6.56
N SER A 59 19.69 2.67 -6.43
CA SER A 59 20.77 2.33 -5.50
C SER A 59 20.30 2.32 -4.05
N GLU A 60 19.43 3.27 -3.69
CA GLU A 60 18.96 3.46 -2.33
C GLU A 60 17.43 3.49 -2.18
N PRO A 61 16.89 3.06 -1.03
CA PRO A 61 15.48 3.21 -0.73
C PRO A 61 15.14 4.68 -0.44
N LEU A 62 14.37 5.30 -1.35
CA LEU A 62 13.78 6.61 -1.12
C LEU A 62 12.54 6.52 -0.21
N GLY A 63 12.39 7.53 0.64
CA GLY A 63 11.24 7.84 1.47
C GLY A 63 10.66 9.21 1.14
N LEU A 64 9.68 9.62 1.93
CA LEU A 64 8.91 10.87 1.77
C LEU A 64 9.18 11.77 2.97
N ASP A 65 9.52 13.03 2.70
CA ASP A 65 9.58 14.06 3.73
C ASP A 65 8.21 14.72 3.86
N LEU A 66 7.61 14.66 5.05
CA LEU A 66 6.24 15.11 5.27
C LEU A 66 6.13 16.63 5.47
N ASP A 67 7.24 17.31 5.74
CA ASP A 67 7.25 18.77 5.91
C ASP A 67 7.43 19.47 4.55
N THR A 68 8.30 18.91 3.70
CA THR A 68 8.68 19.53 2.42
C THR A 68 8.01 18.89 1.20
N GLY A 69 7.55 17.64 1.31
CA GLY A 69 7.06 16.87 0.17
C GLY A 69 8.15 16.40 -0.79
N GLU A 70 9.43 16.52 -0.41
CA GLU A 70 10.55 16.08 -1.24
C GLU A 70 10.96 14.61 -0.95
N PRO A 71 11.50 13.90 -1.96
CA PRO A 71 12.09 12.58 -1.76
C PRO A 71 13.34 12.66 -0.86
N ILE A 72 13.38 11.82 0.16
CA ILE A 72 14.51 11.75 1.11
C ILE A 72 15.05 10.33 1.25
N ILE A 73 16.27 10.22 1.74
CA ILE A 73 16.85 8.95 2.15
C ILE A 73 16.56 8.75 3.64
N ALA A 74 15.68 7.79 3.95
CA ALA A 74 15.11 7.62 5.30
C ALA A 74 16.19 7.37 6.38
N HIS A 75 17.25 6.62 6.05
CA HIS A 75 18.31 6.30 7.01
C HIS A 75 19.17 7.53 7.38
N LEU A 76 19.38 8.47 6.44
CA LEU A 76 20.11 9.72 6.70
C LEU A 76 19.31 10.67 7.62
N LYS A 77 17.98 10.55 7.61
CA LYS A 77 17.06 11.30 8.49
C LYS A 77 16.79 10.57 9.82
N GLY A 78 17.44 9.43 10.07
CA GLY A 78 17.26 8.65 11.30
C GLY A 78 15.90 7.94 11.40
N ILE A 79 15.19 7.77 10.28
CA ILE A 79 13.87 7.13 10.25
C ILE A 79 14.06 5.62 10.08
N TYR A 80 13.86 4.87 11.15
CA TYR A 80 13.95 3.42 11.20
C TYR A 80 12.66 2.79 11.69
N ASP A 81 12.37 1.58 11.22
CA ASP A 81 11.24 0.79 11.66
C ASP A 81 11.69 -0.66 11.90
N ASN A 82 10.97 -1.39 12.74
CA ASN A 82 11.30 -2.77 13.05
C ASN A 82 10.90 -3.68 11.88
N TYR A 83 11.90 -4.33 11.30
CA TYR A 83 11.72 -5.28 10.21
C TYR A 83 10.69 -6.38 10.53
N CYS A 84 10.74 -6.96 11.73
CA CYS A 84 9.85 -8.04 12.14
C CYS A 84 8.39 -7.57 12.14
N VAL A 85 8.14 -6.35 12.62
CA VAL A 85 6.80 -5.75 12.67
C VAL A 85 6.29 -5.47 11.26
N LYS A 86 7.10 -4.85 10.39
CA LYS A 86 6.72 -4.58 9.00
C LYS A 86 6.38 -5.86 8.23
N LYS A 87 7.20 -6.91 8.40
CA LYS A 87 6.95 -8.21 7.77
C LYS A 87 5.64 -8.83 8.24
N GLU A 88 5.37 -8.77 9.54
CA GLU A 88 4.15 -9.33 10.12
C GLU A 88 2.90 -8.59 9.66
N ILE A 89 2.92 -7.25 9.61
CA ILE A 89 1.81 -6.44 9.10
C ILE A 89 1.43 -6.85 7.68
N LEU A 90 2.43 -7.03 6.80
CA LEU A 90 2.18 -7.45 5.41
C LEU A 90 1.58 -8.87 5.35
N SER A 91 2.04 -9.77 6.22
CA SER A 91 1.54 -11.15 6.30
C SER A 91 0.08 -11.18 6.75
N ILE A 92 -0.24 -10.52 7.86
CA ILE A 92 -1.58 -10.48 8.45
C ILE A 92 -2.57 -9.78 7.51
N ALA A 93 -2.20 -8.63 6.92
CA ALA A 93 -3.07 -7.93 5.98
C ALA A 93 -3.47 -8.80 4.78
N THR A 94 -2.51 -9.58 4.27
CA THR A 94 -2.76 -10.53 3.17
C THR A 94 -3.67 -11.66 3.61
N ALA A 95 -3.43 -12.25 4.78
CA ALA A 95 -4.23 -13.34 5.32
C ALA A 95 -5.70 -12.93 5.57
N ILE A 96 -5.92 -11.75 6.15
CA ILE A 96 -7.27 -11.20 6.37
C ILE A 96 -7.96 -10.93 5.03
N SER A 97 -7.26 -10.34 4.06
CA SER A 97 -7.81 -10.10 2.73
C SER A 97 -8.26 -11.40 2.05
N GLN A 98 -7.45 -12.47 2.18
CA GLN A 98 -7.82 -13.79 1.68
C GLN A 98 -9.06 -14.35 2.37
N GLN A 99 -9.15 -14.24 3.71
CA GLN A 99 -10.33 -14.68 4.45
C GLN A 99 -11.60 -13.99 3.97
N ILE A 100 -11.56 -12.66 3.75
CA ILE A 100 -12.70 -11.89 3.23
C ILE A 100 -13.06 -12.35 1.80
N LEU A 101 -12.07 -12.55 0.93
CA LEU A 101 -12.29 -12.97 -0.45
C LEU A 101 -12.82 -14.40 -0.59
N LEU A 102 -12.62 -15.25 0.41
CA LEU A 102 -13.14 -16.62 0.45
C LEU A 102 -14.59 -16.70 0.93
N VAL A 103 -15.14 -15.62 1.50
CA VAL A 103 -16.55 -15.56 1.91
C VAL A 103 -17.41 -15.40 0.65
N ASP A 104 -18.18 -16.43 0.33
CA ASP A 104 -19.12 -16.42 -0.79
C ASP A 104 -20.49 -15.82 -0.39
N GLU A 105 -20.96 -16.14 0.82
CA GLU A 105 -22.25 -15.68 1.32
C GLU A 105 -22.16 -15.08 2.73
N ILE A 106 -22.87 -13.96 2.93
CA ILE A 106 -23.05 -13.32 4.24
C ILE A 106 -24.50 -13.54 4.67
N ILE A 107 -24.72 -14.48 5.59
CA ILE A 107 -26.04 -14.75 6.15
C ILE A 107 -26.22 -13.93 7.43
N ARG A 108 -27.10 -12.94 7.39
CA ARG A 108 -27.47 -12.14 8.57
C ARG A 108 -28.78 -12.67 9.16
N ALA A 109 -28.71 -13.39 10.27
CA ALA A 109 -29.89 -13.80 11.02
C ALA A 109 -30.37 -12.65 11.93
N GLY A 110 -31.49 -12.04 11.57
CA GLY A 110 -32.20 -11.06 12.40
C GLY A 110 -33.66 -11.01 11.97
N LYS A 111 -34.59 -10.89 12.93
CA LYS A 111 -35.97 -10.51 12.61
C LYS A 111 -35.89 -9.22 11.79
N SER A 112 -36.52 -9.21 10.61
CA SER A 112 -37.04 -7.95 10.07
C SER A 112 -37.70 -7.24 11.25
N MET A 113 -37.33 -5.97 11.49
CA MET A 113 -38.06 -5.09 12.42
C MET A 113 -39.52 -5.48 12.40
N GLY A 114 -39.95 -6.18 13.45
CA GLY A 114 -41.34 -6.56 13.58
C GLY A 114 -42.09 -5.25 13.65
N GLU A 115 -43.10 -5.12 12.79
CA GLU A 115 -44.18 -4.19 13.00
C GLU A 115 -44.64 -4.32 14.46
N GLU A 116 -44.27 -3.35 15.29
CA GLU A 116 -44.92 -3.14 16.58
C GLU A 116 -45.91 -1.99 16.38
N LYS A 117 -47.14 -2.43 16.12
CA LYS A 117 -48.47 -1.83 16.32
C LYS A 117 -48.58 -0.31 16.52
#